data_AF-A0AAF0FTZ3-F1
#
_entry.id   AF-A0AAF0FTZ3-F1
#
_cell.length_a   1.000
_cell.length_b   1.000
_cell.length_c   1.000
_cell.angle_alpha   90.00
_cell.angle_beta   90.00
_cell.angle_gamma   90.00
#
_symmetry.space_group_name_H-M   'P 1'
#
loop_
_entity.id
_entity.type
_entity.pdbx_description
1 polymer ?
#
loop_
_entity_poly.entity_id
_entity_poly.type
_entity_poly.pdbx_seq_one_letter_code
_entity_poly.pdbx_strand_id
1 'polypeptide(L)'
;MSLVPLREEIKEFDESSRKLLFYGYIVRVIGDLISYIAGIGYILTGIGWAKCYSKVSRKTIFILAAILGLIGGATSLYLVVTGISAYTSVMGGTGFTGNLTLSKFRDMIVLTADALSSMQAYLNYTILGLMFLIDSLAIFYLMKEYREAFNVFSWILLFLAGVLLLMMLAIVPHTYNQLMQLANRIDSYIQEYGDQPITPESMYFFSEYFSILMPVIAMQVIGVILRIIGHILVILGFNRIPKIIERMKILSEAMKREEGTTSTEGTI
;
A
#
# COMPACT_ATOMS: atom_id res chain seq x y z
N MET A 1 3.15 42.57 -12.60
CA MET A 1 3.72 41.60 -11.63
C MET A 1 2.83 41.66 -10.40
N SER A 2 1.88 40.72 -10.25
CA SER A 2 0.92 40.79 -9.15
C SER A 2 1.58 40.34 -7.85
N LEU A 3 1.52 41.19 -6.83
CA LEU A 3 1.83 40.85 -5.45
C LEU A 3 0.99 39.63 -5.05
N VAL A 4 1.65 38.50 -4.86
CA VAL A 4 1.05 37.33 -4.24
C VAL A 4 0.67 37.74 -2.81
N PRO A 5 -0.59 37.60 -2.38
CA PRO A 5 -0.96 37.92 -1.01
C PRO A 5 -0.33 36.87 -0.08
N LEU A 6 0.88 37.13 0.40
CA LEU A 6 1.58 36.39 1.43
C LEU A 6 0.99 36.72 2.79
N ARG A 7 -0.25 36.27 3.02
CA ARG A 7 -0.91 36.37 4.33
C ARG A 7 -1.70 35.12 4.69
N GLU A 8 -1.29 33.96 4.19
CA GLU A 8 -1.66 32.71 4.84
C GLU A 8 -0.58 32.43 5.91
N GLU A 9 -0.97 32.58 7.18
CA GLU A 9 -0.18 32.14 8.32
C GLU A 9 0.48 30.80 8.01
N ILE A 10 1.81 30.73 8.14
CA ILE A 10 2.54 29.47 8.03
C ILE A 10 1.92 28.51 9.03
N LYS A 11 1.07 27.59 8.57
CA LYS A 11 0.44 26.61 9.45
C LYS A 11 1.54 25.72 9.99
N GLU A 12 1.83 25.88 11.27
CA GLU A 12 2.74 24.97 11.96
C GLU A 12 2.17 23.55 11.85
N PHE A 13 2.95 22.66 11.26
CA PHE A 13 2.59 21.26 11.17
C PHE A 13 2.77 20.64 12.56
N ASP A 14 1.76 19.92 13.06
CA ASP A 14 1.84 19.29 14.38
C ASP A 14 2.99 18.27 14.44
N GLU A 15 3.98 18.54 15.30
CA GLU A 15 5.19 17.74 15.39
C GLU A 15 4.91 16.31 15.85
N SER A 16 3.87 16.12 16.67
CA SER A 16 3.43 14.78 17.10
C SER A 16 2.86 13.97 15.95
N SER A 17 1.98 14.57 15.15
CA SER A 17 1.46 13.99 13.91
C SER A 17 2.58 13.66 12.92
N ARG A 18 3.54 14.57 12.75
CA ARG A 18 4.69 14.39 11.84
C ARG A 18 5.49 13.16 12.20
N LYS A 19 5.85 13.02 13.47
CA LYS A 19 6.60 11.87 13.98
C LYS A 19 5.82 10.58 13.78
N LEU A 20 4.53 10.56 14.09
CA LEU A 20 3.68 9.38 13.89
C LEU A 20 3.59 8.96 12.42
N LEU A 21 3.41 9.93 11.51
CA LEU A 21 3.39 9.67 10.07
C LEU A 21 4.77 9.17 9.61
N PHE A 22 5.85 9.85 9.97
CA PHE A 22 7.22 9.47 9.64
C PHE A 22 7.56 8.04 10.08
N TYR A 23 7.39 7.72 11.36
CA TYR A 23 7.67 6.38 11.89
C TYR A 23 6.69 5.35 11.34
N GLY A 24 5.42 5.71 11.18
CA GLY A 24 4.41 4.84 10.59
C GLY A 24 4.77 4.41 9.18
N TYR A 25 5.23 5.32 8.32
CA TYR A 25 5.70 4.98 6.98
C TYR A 25 6.99 4.15 6.99
N ILE A 26 7.92 4.37 7.92
CA ILE A 26 9.09 3.49 8.08
C ILE A 26 8.64 2.06 8.41
N VAL A 27 7.73 1.91 9.36
CA VAL A 27 7.20 0.59 9.73
C VAL A 27 6.45 -0.05 8.57
N ARG A 28 5.74 0.73 7.73
CA ARG A 28 5.12 0.22 6.50
C ARG A 28 6.14 -0.28 5.48
N VAL A 29 7.26 0.42 5.26
CA VAL A 29 8.35 -0.07 4.37
C VAL A 29 8.89 -1.40 4.86
N ILE A 30 9.18 -1.51 6.16
CA ILE A 30 9.65 -2.77 6.73
C ILE A 30 8.54 -3.83 6.66
N GLY A 31 7.27 -3.44 6.86
CA GLY A 31 6.11 -4.30 6.75
C GLY A 31 5.83 -4.84 5.34
N ASP A 32 6.11 -4.06 4.30
CA ASP A 32 6.05 -4.48 2.90
C ASP A 32 7.12 -5.56 2.59
N LEU A 33 8.21 -5.61 3.37
CA LEU A 33 9.26 -6.63 3.27
C LEU A 33 9.03 -7.80 4.25
N ILE A 34 8.44 -7.53 5.40
CA ILE A 34 8.23 -8.46 6.51
C ILE A 34 6.77 -8.33 6.97
N SER A 35 5.90 -9.22 6.48
CA SER A 35 4.44 -9.12 6.62
C SER A 35 3.92 -8.93 8.05
N TYR A 36 4.67 -9.37 9.06
CA TYR A 36 4.25 -9.39 10.47
C TYR A 36 4.02 -8.00 11.09
N ILE A 37 4.62 -6.94 10.57
CA ILE A 37 4.58 -5.61 11.21
C ILE A 37 3.85 -4.54 10.41
N ALA A 38 3.39 -4.86 9.19
CA ALA A 38 2.70 -3.92 8.32
C ALA A 38 1.48 -3.27 8.99
N GLY A 39 0.72 -4.07 9.75
CA GLY A 39 -0.45 -3.61 10.50
C GLY A 39 -0.17 -2.47 11.49
N ILE A 40 0.97 -2.52 12.18
CA ILE A 40 1.39 -1.48 13.12
C ILE A 40 1.65 -0.16 12.38
N GLY A 41 2.30 -0.23 11.22
CA GLY A 41 2.58 0.95 10.39
C GLY A 41 1.29 1.63 9.91
N TYR A 42 0.27 0.86 9.53
CA TYR A 42 -1.05 1.38 9.15
C TYR A 42 -1.77 2.06 10.32
N ILE A 43 -1.68 1.50 11.53
CA ILE A 43 -2.25 2.13 12.74
C ILE A 43 -1.55 3.46 13.06
N LEU A 44 -0.21 3.47 13.08
CA LEU A 44 0.57 4.67 13.42
C LEU A 44 0.28 5.83 12.47
N THR A 45 0.26 5.55 11.17
CA THR A 45 -0.10 6.52 10.13
C THR A 45 -1.56 6.97 10.26
N GLY A 46 -2.50 6.07 10.56
CA GLY A 46 -3.90 6.41 10.82
C GLY A 46 -4.07 7.39 11.99
N ILE A 47 -3.38 7.16 13.11
CA ILE A 47 -3.34 8.08 14.25
C ILE A 47 -2.68 9.42 13.86
N GLY A 48 -1.60 9.35 13.08
CA GLY A 48 -0.93 10.54 12.53
C GLY A 48 -1.89 11.42 11.73
N TRP A 49 -2.66 10.83 10.82
CA TRP A 49 -3.67 11.52 10.02
C TRP A 49 -4.83 12.07 10.84
N ALA A 50 -5.28 11.33 11.86
CA ALA A 50 -6.31 11.81 12.79
C ALA A 50 -5.88 13.08 13.52
N LYS A 51 -4.58 13.23 13.81
CA LYS A 51 -4.03 14.45 14.42
C LYS A 51 -3.91 15.61 13.43
N CYS A 52 -3.55 15.35 12.17
CA CYS A 52 -3.55 16.36 11.09
C CYS A 52 -4.92 17.02 10.88
N TYR A 53 -6.01 16.25 11.03
CA TYR A 53 -7.38 16.71 10.81
C TYR A 53 -7.73 18.05 11.52
N SER A 54 -7.21 18.27 12.73
CA SER A 54 -7.55 19.46 13.52
C SER A 54 -6.95 20.78 13.00
N LYS A 55 -5.97 20.72 12.10
CA LYS A 55 -5.15 21.88 11.70
C LYS A 55 -5.16 22.20 10.19
N VAL A 56 -5.69 21.31 9.36
CA VAL A 56 -5.65 21.45 7.88
C VAL A 56 -7.02 21.83 7.30
N SER A 57 -7.03 22.54 6.18
CA SER A 57 -8.25 23.05 5.51
C SER A 57 -9.19 21.93 5.03
N ARG A 58 -8.65 20.81 4.55
CA ARG A 58 -9.37 19.69 3.90
C ARG A 58 -9.62 18.52 4.85
N LYS A 59 -10.29 18.83 5.96
CA LYS A 59 -10.60 17.94 7.08
C LYS A 59 -11.08 16.53 6.73
N THR A 60 -12.04 16.39 5.81
CA THR A 60 -12.68 15.10 5.46
C THR A 60 -11.69 14.05 4.97
N ILE A 61 -10.70 14.44 4.17
CA ILE A 61 -9.76 13.50 3.54
C ILE A 61 -8.80 12.92 4.59
N PHE A 62 -8.37 13.72 5.56
CA PHE A 62 -7.53 13.25 6.65
C PHE A 62 -8.28 12.34 7.62
N ILE A 63 -9.58 12.57 7.87
CA ILE A 63 -10.42 11.61 8.61
C ILE A 63 -10.53 10.29 7.86
N LEU A 64 -10.82 10.33 6.56
CA LEU A 64 -10.93 9.11 5.76
C LEU A 64 -9.60 8.34 5.75
N ALA A 65 -8.47 9.03 5.59
CA ALA A 65 -7.14 8.43 5.68
C ALA A 65 -6.88 7.80 7.05
N ALA A 66 -7.32 8.47 8.13
CA ALA A 66 -7.19 7.96 9.49
C ALA A 66 -8.01 6.68 9.70
N ILE A 67 -9.30 6.71 9.34
CA ILE A 67 -10.21 5.57 9.50
C ILE A 67 -9.71 4.38 8.68
N LEU A 68 -9.36 4.59 7.41
CA LEU A 68 -8.86 3.53 6.54
C LEU A 68 -7.50 2.99 7.00
N GLY A 69 -6.62 3.84 7.53
CA GLY A 69 -5.36 3.39 8.15
C GLY A 69 -5.60 2.50 9.38
N LEU A 70 -6.54 2.86 10.24
CA LEU A 70 -6.91 2.06 11.41
C LEU A 70 -7.56 0.73 11.03
N ILE A 71 -8.52 0.75 10.10
CA ILE A 71 -9.18 -0.47 9.60
C ILE A 71 -8.15 -1.36 8.90
N GLY A 72 -7.37 -0.81 7.97
CA GLY A 72 -6.34 -1.56 7.23
C GLY A 72 -5.29 -2.15 8.16
N GLY A 73 -4.92 -1.44 9.23
CA GLY A 73 -4.03 -1.94 10.27
C GLY A 73 -4.63 -3.09 11.07
N ALA A 74 -5.88 -2.96 11.53
CA ALA A 74 -6.59 -4.01 12.25
C ALA A 74 -6.76 -5.28 11.39
N THR A 75 -7.18 -5.13 10.13
CA THR A 75 -7.30 -6.24 9.19
C THR A 75 -5.94 -6.90 8.94
N SER A 76 -4.88 -6.12 8.74
CA SER A 76 -3.54 -6.67 8.53
C SER A 76 -3.02 -7.45 9.73
N LEU A 77 -3.25 -6.96 10.96
CA LEU A 77 -2.90 -7.71 12.18
C LEU A 77 -3.72 -8.99 12.33
N TYR A 78 -5.03 -8.92 12.05
CA TYR A 78 -5.90 -10.10 12.08
C TYR A 78 -5.44 -11.17 11.09
N LEU A 79 -5.05 -10.79 9.89
CA LEU A 79 -4.49 -11.69 8.88
C LEU A 79 -3.18 -12.33 9.29
N VAL A 80 -2.32 -11.60 9.99
CA VAL A 80 -1.08 -12.16 10.52
C VAL A 80 -1.41 -13.26 11.52
N VAL A 81 -2.32 -13.00 12.47
CA VAL A 81 -2.70 -13.97 13.49
C VAL A 81 -3.37 -15.21 12.88
N THR A 82 -4.33 -15.00 11.99
CA THR A 82 -5.08 -16.09 11.34
C THR A 82 -4.26 -16.82 10.26
N GLY A 83 -3.44 -16.09 9.51
CA GLY A 83 -2.52 -16.64 8.51
C GLY A 83 -1.42 -17.50 9.12
N ILE A 84 -0.86 -17.11 10.27
CA ILE A 84 0.06 -17.99 11.04
C ILE A 84 -0.65 -19.29 11.44
N SER A 85 -1.91 -19.22 11.90
CA SER A 85 -2.67 -20.41 12.28
C SER A 85 -3.07 -21.30 11.10
N ALA A 86 -3.25 -20.72 9.91
CA ALA A 86 -3.53 -21.45 8.68
C ALA A 86 -2.25 -22.05 8.06
N TYR A 87 -1.13 -21.34 8.13
CA TYR A 87 0.15 -21.83 7.59
C TYR A 87 0.71 -22.99 8.43
N THR A 88 0.50 -22.97 9.75
CA THR A 88 0.84 -24.10 10.63
C THR A 88 -0.08 -25.30 10.45
N SER A 89 -1.36 -25.10 10.15
CA SER A 89 -2.30 -26.20 9.86
C SER A 89 -2.15 -26.80 8.46
N VAL A 90 -1.83 -25.97 7.46
CA VAL A 90 -1.56 -26.42 6.09
C VAL A 90 -0.20 -27.11 5.99
N MET A 91 0.90 -26.52 6.52
CA MET A 91 2.21 -27.20 6.51
C MET A 91 2.28 -28.40 7.46
N GLY A 92 1.46 -28.44 8.52
CA GLY A 92 1.30 -29.62 9.36
C GLY A 92 0.49 -30.75 8.69
N GLY A 93 -0.36 -30.43 7.71
CA GLY A 93 -1.21 -31.39 7.00
C GLY A 93 -0.68 -31.83 5.63
N THR A 94 0.10 -30.99 4.93
CA THR A 94 0.66 -31.31 3.61
C THR A 94 2.16 -31.58 3.69
N GLY A 95 2.54 -32.60 4.46
CA GLY A 95 3.82 -33.25 4.24
C GLY A 95 3.80 -33.89 2.85
N PHE A 96 4.33 -33.20 1.83
CA PHE A 96 4.62 -33.81 0.52
C PHE A 96 5.81 -34.76 0.67
N THR A 97 5.61 -35.87 1.39
CA THR A 97 6.55 -36.97 1.47
C THR A 97 6.14 -38.00 0.40
N GLY A 98 6.77 -37.93 -0.78
CA GLY A 98 6.58 -38.87 -1.88
C GLY A 98 6.58 -38.22 -3.28
N ASN A 99 6.56 -39.05 -4.33
CA ASN A 99 6.49 -38.59 -5.72
C ASN A 99 5.26 -37.68 -5.94
N LEU A 100 5.46 -36.57 -6.65
CA LEU A 100 4.40 -35.61 -7.02
C LEU A 100 3.54 -36.25 -8.13
N THR A 101 2.27 -36.53 -7.83
CA THR A 101 1.29 -37.09 -8.78
C THR A 101 0.41 -35.97 -9.36
N LEU A 102 -0.29 -36.28 -10.45
CA LEU A 102 -1.22 -35.33 -11.07
C LEU A 102 -2.39 -34.97 -10.14
N SER A 103 -2.90 -35.94 -9.37
CA SER A 103 -3.93 -35.70 -8.35
C SER A 103 -3.50 -34.65 -7.31
N LYS A 104 -2.29 -34.81 -6.75
CA LYS A 104 -1.75 -33.86 -5.77
C LYS A 104 -1.50 -32.47 -6.36
N PHE A 105 -1.04 -32.41 -7.61
CA PHE A 105 -0.85 -31.14 -8.30
C PHE A 105 -2.20 -30.42 -8.56
N ARG A 106 -3.23 -31.19 -8.94
CA ARG A 106 -4.59 -30.68 -9.07
C ARG A 106 -5.13 -30.13 -7.75
N ASP A 107 -4.91 -30.83 -6.63
CA ASP A 107 -5.32 -30.33 -5.31
C ASP A 107 -4.60 -29.03 -4.94
N MET A 108 -3.32 -28.90 -5.28
CA MET A 108 -2.57 -27.66 -5.11
C MET A 108 -3.17 -26.50 -5.96
N ILE A 109 -3.58 -26.78 -7.19
CA ILE A 109 -4.25 -25.79 -8.06
C ILE A 109 -5.56 -25.32 -7.42
N VAL A 110 -6.39 -26.24 -6.93
CA VAL A 110 -7.67 -25.90 -6.29
C VAL A 110 -7.46 -25.11 -5.01
N LEU A 111 -6.53 -25.53 -4.15
CA LEU A 111 -6.16 -24.76 -2.96
C LEU A 111 -5.67 -23.35 -3.30
N THR A 112 -4.89 -23.20 -4.39
CA THR A 112 -4.45 -21.89 -4.87
C THR A 112 -5.63 -21.04 -5.34
N ALA A 113 -6.54 -21.63 -6.12
CA ALA A 113 -7.72 -20.95 -6.64
C ALA A 113 -8.62 -20.47 -5.49
N ASP A 114 -8.95 -21.35 -4.55
CA ASP A 114 -9.79 -21.04 -3.39
C ASP A 114 -9.18 -19.96 -2.49
N ALA A 115 -7.86 -19.99 -2.30
CA ALA A 115 -7.16 -18.95 -1.55
C ALA A 115 -7.28 -17.58 -2.24
N LEU A 116 -7.10 -17.53 -3.56
CA LEU A 116 -7.26 -16.32 -4.36
C LEU A 116 -8.69 -15.78 -4.30
N SER A 117 -9.71 -16.65 -4.41
CA SER A 117 -11.13 -16.26 -4.41
C SER A 117 -11.74 -16.09 -3.02
N SER A 118 -10.96 -16.19 -1.95
CA SER A 118 -11.49 -16.07 -0.59
C SER A 118 -12.07 -14.67 -0.35
N MET A 119 -13.19 -14.60 0.38
CA MET A 119 -13.80 -13.32 0.80
C MET A 119 -12.76 -12.42 1.51
N GLN A 120 -11.85 -13.04 2.26
CA GLN A 120 -10.76 -12.36 2.93
C GLN A 120 -9.81 -11.69 1.93
N ALA A 121 -9.42 -12.35 0.84
CA ALA A 121 -8.59 -11.75 -0.20
C ALA A 121 -9.25 -10.53 -0.84
N TYR A 122 -10.54 -10.62 -1.19
CA TYR A 122 -11.29 -9.48 -1.75
C TYR A 122 -11.38 -8.29 -0.80
N LEU A 123 -11.67 -8.55 0.48
CA LEU A 123 -11.69 -7.51 1.50
C LEU A 123 -10.32 -6.83 1.64
N ASN A 124 -9.23 -7.60 1.62
CA ASN A 124 -7.87 -7.06 1.72
C ASN A 124 -7.54 -6.16 0.53
N TYR A 125 -7.79 -6.60 -0.70
CA TYR A 125 -7.53 -5.81 -1.89
C TYR A 125 -8.35 -4.52 -1.91
N THR A 126 -9.61 -4.60 -1.48
CA THR A 126 -10.51 -3.45 -1.41
C THR A 126 -10.04 -2.44 -0.35
N ILE A 127 -9.82 -2.89 0.88
CA ILE A 127 -9.45 -2.02 2.00
C ILE A 127 -8.08 -1.39 1.75
N LEU A 128 -7.08 -2.19 1.37
CA LEU A 128 -5.73 -1.68 1.09
C LEU A 128 -5.74 -0.76 -0.13
N GLY A 129 -6.43 -1.14 -1.21
CA GLY A 129 -6.56 -0.31 -2.41
C GLY A 129 -7.16 1.06 -2.10
N LEU A 130 -8.31 1.10 -1.41
CA LEU A 130 -8.95 2.34 -1.00
C LEU A 130 -8.08 3.15 -0.05
N MET A 131 -7.42 2.49 0.90
CA MET A 131 -6.49 3.15 1.82
C MET A 131 -5.37 3.85 1.05
N PHE A 132 -4.69 3.19 0.12
CA PHE A 132 -3.62 3.80 -0.68
C PHE A 132 -4.11 4.96 -1.55
N LEU A 133 -5.31 4.85 -2.13
CA LEU A 133 -5.91 5.95 -2.88
C LEU A 133 -6.17 7.17 -1.98
N ILE A 134 -6.80 6.99 -0.83
CA ILE A 134 -7.08 8.09 0.10
C ILE A 134 -5.79 8.67 0.71
N ASP A 135 -4.84 7.81 1.05
CA ASP A 135 -3.52 8.21 1.57
C ASP A 135 -2.76 9.04 0.53
N SER A 136 -2.82 8.65 -0.74
CA SER A 136 -2.23 9.43 -1.84
C SER A 136 -2.86 10.81 -1.98
N LEU A 137 -4.19 10.93 -1.80
CA LEU A 137 -4.87 12.21 -1.81
C LEU A 137 -4.44 13.07 -0.61
N ALA A 138 -4.34 12.50 0.59
CA ALA A 138 -3.85 13.21 1.77
C ALA A 138 -2.44 13.77 1.55
N ILE A 139 -1.53 12.98 0.98
CA ILE A 139 -0.18 13.41 0.60
C ILE A 139 -0.20 14.49 -0.49
N PHE A 140 -1.07 14.37 -1.49
CA PHE A 140 -1.23 15.41 -2.51
C PHE A 140 -1.65 16.76 -1.90
N TYR A 141 -2.57 16.77 -0.93
CA TYR A 141 -2.96 17.99 -0.23
C TYR A 141 -1.81 18.54 0.63
N LEU A 142 -1.10 17.70 1.38
CA LEU A 142 0.08 18.14 2.11
C LEU A 142 1.17 18.69 1.20
N MET A 143 1.37 18.10 0.03
CA MET A 143 2.33 18.60 -0.96
C MET A 143 1.91 19.99 -1.49
N LYS A 144 0.62 20.30 -1.61
CA LYS A 144 0.20 21.67 -1.98
C LYS A 144 0.55 22.69 -0.90
N GLU A 145 0.39 22.32 0.37
CA GLU A 145 0.69 23.19 1.51
C GLU A 145 2.20 23.28 1.80
N TYR A 146 2.95 22.21 1.58
CA TYR A 146 4.40 22.10 1.83
C TYR A 146 5.14 21.65 0.56
N ARG A 147 5.03 22.45 -0.51
CA ARG A 147 5.48 22.10 -1.88
C ARG A 147 6.94 21.71 -2.00
N GLU A 148 7.80 22.27 -1.16
CA GLU A 148 9.24 21.94 -1.15
C GLU A 148 9.58 20.67 -0.37
N ALA A 149 8.65 20.15 0.45
CA ALA A 149 8.89 19.01 1.32
C ALA A 149 8.75 17.71 0.52
N PHE A 150 7.64 17.57 -0.21
CA PHE A 150 7.26 16.32 -0.85
C PHE A 150 7.60 16.29 -2.35
N ASN A 151 8.03 15.14 -2.84
CA ASN A 151 8.22 14.92 -4.27
C ASN A 151 6.85 14.66 -4.92
N VAL A 152 6.61 15.19 -6.14
CA VAL A 152 5.39 14.92 -6.90
C VAL A 152 5.15 13.42 -7.12
N PHE A 153 6.22 12.63 -7.24
CA PHE A 153 6.10 11.19 -7.39
C PHE A 153 5.58 10.49 -6.13
N SER A 154 5.67 11.09 -4.93
CA SER A 154 5.21 10.49 -3.68
C SER A 154 3.73 10.09 -3.74
N TRP A 155 2.85 11.00 -4.19
CA TRP A 155 1.41 10.71 -4.26
C TRP A 155 1.07 9.88 -5.50
N ILE A 156 1.74 10.08 -6.64
CA ILE A 156 1.49 9.34 -7.88
C ILE A 156 1.75 7.84 -7.68
N LEU A 157 2.88 7.49 -7.06
CA LEU A 157 3.24 6.10 -6.83
C LEU A 157 2.26 5.40 -5.88
N LEU A 158 1.84 6.07 -4.80
CA LEU A 158 0.84 5.52 -3.88
C LEU A 158 -0.54 5.39 -4.54
N PHE A 159 -0.92 6.36 -5.39
CA PHE A 159 -2.16 6.28 -6.16
C PHE A 159 -2.14 5.07 -7.10
N LEU A 160 -1.07 4.89 -7.88
CA LEU A 160 -0.90 3.75 -8.77
C LEU A 160 -0.90 2.42 -8.00
N ALA A 161 -0.26 2.36 -6.84
CA ALA A 161 -0.32 1.18 -5.98
C ALA A 161 -1.76 0.85 -5.54
N GLY A 162 -2.54 1.87 -5.17
CA GLY A 162 -3.96 1.71 -4.84
C GLY A 162 -4.80 1.20 -6.02
N VAL A 163 -4.58 1.75 -7.21
CA VAL A 163 -5.25 1.29 -8.45
C VAL A 163 -4.92 -0.17 -8.75
N LEU A 164 -3.64 -0.56 -8.70
CA LEU A 164 -3.23 -1.95 -8.94
C LEU A 164 -3.90 -2.92 -7.97
N LEU A 165 -3.99 -2.57 -6.69
CA LEU A 165 -4.68 -3.39 -5.69
C LEU A 165 -6.18 -3.53 -6.00
N LEU A 166 -6.85 -2.47 -6.47
CA LEU A 166 -8.25 -2.58 -6.89
C LEU A 166 -8.42 -3.36 -8.19
N MET A 167 -7.46 -3.31 -9.12
CA MET A 167 -7.50 -4.14 -10.34
C MET A 167 -7.43 -5.64 -10.02
N MET A 168 -6.86 -6.04 -8.89
CA MET A 168 -6.91 -7.43 -8.41
C MET A 168 -8.35 -7.94 -8.26
N LEU A 169 -9.32 -7.08 -7.95
CA LEU A 169 -10.72 -7.47 -7.82
C LEU A 169 -11.32 -8.03 -9.12
N ALA A 170 -10.78 -7.65 -10.28
CA ALA A 170 -11.18 -8.20 -11.57
C ALA A 170 -10.32 -9.39 -11.99
N ILE A 171 -9.02 -9.34 -11.71
CA ILE A 171 -8.06 -10.33 -12.20
C ILE A 171 -8.10 -11.63 -11.39
N VAL A 172 -8.37 -11.54 -10.09
CA VAL A 172 -8.54 -12.70 -9.21
C VAL A 172 -9.67 -13.63 -9.68
N PRO A 173 -10.91 -13.16 -9.95
CA PRO A 173 -11.96 -14.03 -10.49
C PRO A 173 -11.61 -14.64 -11.85
N HIS A 174 -10.94 -13.89 -12.73
CA HIS A 174 -10.50 -14.42 -14.01
C HIS A 174 -9.47 -15.55 -13.83
N THR A 175 -8.48 -15.33 -12.98
CA THR A 175 -7.42 -16.31 -12.65
C THR A 175 -8.03 -17.55 -11.98
N TYR A 176 -8.97 -17.37 -11.06
CA TYR A 176 -9.72 -18.47 -10.43
C TYR A 176 -10.37 -19.37 -11.48
N ASN A 177 -11.11 -18.78 -12.43
CA ASN A 177 -11.78 -19.55 -13.48
C ASN A 177 -10.79 -20.34 -14.34
N GLN A 178 -9.65 -19.74 -14.70
CA GLN A 178 -8.61 -20.41 -15.48
C GLN A 178 -7.96 -21.56 -14.70
N LEU A 179 -7.68 -21.37 -13.40
CA LEU A 179 -7.16 -22.41 -12.53
C LEU A 179 -8.15 -23.58 -12.38
N MET A 180 -9.44 -23.29 -12.23
CA MET A 180 -10.47 -24.34 -12.17
C MET A 180 -10.63 -25.08 -13.50
N GLN A 181 -10.50 -24.39 -14.64
CA GLN A 181 -10.46 -25.05 -15.96
C GLN A 181 -9.21 -25.94 -16.12
N LEU A 182 -8.06 -25.52 -15.60
CA LEU A 182 -6.86 -26.36 -15.56
C LEU A 182 -7.05 -27.59 -14.67
N ALA A 183 -7.61 -27.41 -13.46
CA ALA A 183 -7.92 -28.51 -12.55
C ALA A 183 -8.86 -29.55 -13.19
N ASN A 184 -9.93 -29.10 -13.85
CA ASN A 184 -10.87 -29.98 -14.55
C ASN A 184 -10.22 -30.74 -15.73
N ARG A 185 -9.25 -30.11 -16.43
CA ARG A 185 -8.49 -30.78 -17.49
C ARG A 185 -7.56 -31.85 -16.93
N ILE A 186 -6.94 -31.59 -15.78
CA ILE A 186 -6.13 -32.61 -15.09
C ILE A 186 -7.02 -33.76 -14.63
N ASP A 187 -8.21 -33.48 -14.08
CA ASP A 187 -9.19 -34.51 -13.69
C ASP A 187 -9.58 -35.38 -14.91
N SER A 188 -9.81 -34.77 -16.06
CA SER A 188 -10.12 -35.49 -17.31
C SER A 188 -8.93 -36.36 -17.77
N TYR A 189 -7.71 -35.84 -17.68
CA TYR A 189 -6.49 -36.58 -18.02
C TYR A 189 -6.28 -37.78 -17.10
N ILE A 190 -6.50 -37.62 -15.79
CA ILE A 190 -6.41 -38.70 -14.81
C ILE A 190 -7.44 -39.79 -15.10
N GLN A 191 -8.66 -39.43 -15.52
CA GLN A 191 -9.68 -40.41 -15.89
C GLN A 191 -9.28 -41.25 -17.11
N GLU A 192 -8.61 -40.66 -18.09
CA GLU A 192 -8.21 -41.32 -19.33
C GLU A 192 -6.91 -42.14 -19.19
N TYR A 193 -5.92 -41.61 -18.48
CA TYR A 193 -4.55 -42.17 -18.43
C TYR A 193 -4.14 -42.70 -17.04
N GLY A 194 -5.03 -42.59 -16.05
CA GLY A 194 -4.75 -42.93 -14.65
C GLY A 194 -3.97 -41.83 -13.91
N ASP A 195 -3.92 -41.93 -12.59
CA ASP A 195 -3.13 -41.01 -11.76
C ASP A 195 -1.65 -41.38 -11.80
N GLN A 196 -0.95 -40.77 -12.74
CA GLN A 196 0.47 -41.00 -12.97
C GLN A 196 1.33 -39.99 -12.18
N PRO A 197 2.58 -40.36 -11.83
CA PRO A 197 3.60 -39.38 -11.45
C PRO A 197 3.77 -38.33 -12.56
N ILE A 198 4.15 -37.12 -12.21
CA ILE A 198 4.41 -36.07 -13.20
C ILE A 198 5.59 -36.48 -14.09
N THR A 199 5.32 -36.59 -15.39
CA THR A 199 6.29 -36.93 -16.43
C THR A 199 6.63 -35.66 -17.24
N PRO A 200 7.66 -35.69 -18.11
CA PRO A 200 7.92 -34.62 -19.06
C PRO A 200 6.70 -34.28 -19.94
N GLU A 201 5.89 -35.29 -20.28
CA GLU A 201 4.67 -35.12 -21.10
C GLU A 201 3.57 -34.39 -20.34
N SER A 202 3.53 -34.45 -19.01
CA SER A 202 2.56 -33.73 -18.18
C SER A 202 3.11 -32.43 -17.59
N MET A 203 4.33 -32.01 -17.94
CA MET A 203 4.91 -30.72 -17.49
C MET A 203 4.18 -29.51 -18.09
N TYR A 204 3.44 -29.65 -19.18
CA TYR A 204 2.69 -28.53 -19.74
C TYR A 204 1.65 -27.98 -18.74
N PHE A 205 1.06 -28.84 -17.89
CA PHE A 205 0.14 -28.41 -16.84
C PHE A 205 0.82 -27.49 -15.82
N PHE A 206 2.11 -27.71 -15.53
CA PHE A 206 2.90 -26.81 -14.68
C PHE A 206 3.14 -25.47 -15.36
N SER A 207 3.59 -25.49 -16.61
CA SER A 207 3.81 -24.27 -17.39
C SER A 207 2.52 -23.45 -17.49
N GLU A 208 1.38 -24.10 -17.71
CA GLU A 208 0.08 -23.46 -17.80
C GLU A 208 -0.36 -22.88 -16.45
N TYR A 209 -0.19 -23.61 -15.35
CA TYR A 209 -0.43 -23.11 -13.99
C TYR A 209 0.35 -21.81 -13.72
N PHE A 210 1.66 -21.80 -13.99
CA PHE A 210 2.46 -20.60 -13.80
C PHE A 210 2.02 -19.47 -14.73
N SER A 211 1.75 -19.76 -16.00
CA SER A 211 1.28 -18.76 -16.96
C SER A 211 -0.02 -18.10 -16.52
N ILE A 212 -0.98 -18.87 -15.98
CA ILE A 212 -2.23 -18.36 -15.41
C ILE A 212 -1.96 -17.46 -14.20
N LEU A 213 -0.98 -17.79 -13.35
CA LEU A 213 -0.65 -17.00 -12.16
C LEU A 213 0.20 -15.75 -12.45
N MET A 214 0.92 -15.70 -13.57
CA MET A 214 1.86 -14.60 -13.87
C MET A 214 1.23 -13.20 -13.78
N PRO A 215 0.01 -12.93 -14.27
CA PRO A 215 -0.62 -11.62 -14.12
C PRO A 215 -0.79 -11.19 -12.65
N VAL A 216 -1.24 -12.11 -11.79
CA VAL A 216 -1.40 -11.87 -10.34
C VAL A 216 -0.06 -11.59 -9.70
N ILE A 217 0.96 -12.42 -9.99
CA ILE A 217 2.31 -12.27 -9.45
C ILE A 217 2.93 -10.95 -9.89
N ALA A 218 2.85 -10.62 -11.19
CA ALA A 218 3.43 -9.40 -11.75
C ALA A 218 2.83 -8.15 -11.10
N MET A 219 1.50 -8.07 -10.97
CA MET A 219 0.85 -6.93 -10.31
C MET A 219 1.23 -6.81 -8.84
N GLN A 220 1.34 -7.93 -8.13
CA GLN A 220 1.75 -7.91 -6.72
C GLN A 220 3.18 -7.40 -6.56
N VAL A 221 4.11 -7.90 -7.38
CA VAL A 221 5.51 -7.46 -7.37
C VAL A 221 5.62 -5.98 -7.71
N ILE A 222 4.98 -5.54 -8.80
CA ILE A 222 4.97 -4.12 -9.20
C ILE A 222 4.33 -3.27 -8.09
N GLY A 223 3.20 -3.72 -7.53
CA GLY A 223 2.52 -3.04 -6.43
C GLY A 223 3.41 -2.85 -5.20
N VAL A 224 4.13 -3.90 -4.78
CA VAL A 224 5.11 -3.84 -3.67
C VAL A 224 6.19 -2.81 -3.96
N ILE A 225 6.78 -2.83 -5.16
CA ILE A 225 7.83 -1.88 -5.55
C ILE A 225 7.32 -0.44 -5.49
N LEU A 226 6.13 -0.17 -6.05
CA LEU A 226 5.52 1.16 -6.02
C LEU A 226 5.25 1.63 -4.60
N ARG A 227 4.75 0.74 -3.71
CA ARG A 227 4.52 1.06 -2.29
C ARG A 227 5.81 1.41 -1.57
N ILE A 228 6.86 0.58 -1.71
CA ILE A 228 8.15 0.80 -1.05
C ILE A 228 8.74 2.15 -1.48
N ILE A 229 8.80 2.41 -2.78
CA ILE A 229 9.36 3.67 -3.29
C ILE A 229 8.48 4.85 -2.86
N GLY A 230 7.16 4.74 -2.98
CA GLY A 230 6.21 5.78 -2.54
C GLY A 230 6.37 6.12 -1.05
N HIS A 231 6.41 5.10 -0.19
CA HIS A 231 6.63 5.26 1.25
C HIS A 231 7.98 5.94 1.55
N ILE A 232 9.08 5.52 0.90
CA ILE A 232 10.40 6.16 1.07
C ILE A 232 10.34 7.65 0.72
N LEU A 233 9.72 8.00 -0.41
CA LEU A 233 9.58 9.41 -0.80
C LEU A 233 8.73 10.21 0.20
N VAL A 234 7.69 9.60 0.76
CA VAL A 234 6.86 10.23 1.81
C VAL A 234 7.64 10.42 3.11
N ILE A 235 8.44 9.44 3.54
CA ILE A 235 9.34 9.53 4.71
C ILE A 235 10.30 10.71 4.54
N LEU A 236 10.93 10.82 3.37
CA LEU A 236 11.82 11.93 3.04
C LEU A 236 11.08 13.28 3.12
N GLY A 237 9.82 13.32 2.68
CA GLY A 237 8.98 14.51 2.79
C GLY A 237 8.74 14.94 4.23
N PHE A 238 8.26 14.03 5.08
CA PHE A 238 8.05 14.31 6.51
C PHE A 238 9.34 14.67 7.26
N ASN A 239 10.50 14.17 6.81
CA ASN A 239 11.80 14.54 7.38
C ASN A 239 12.22 15.98 7.00
N ARG A 240 11.78 16.48 5.83
CA ARG A 240 12.12 17.83 5.33
C ARG A 240 11.24 18.93 5.89
N ILE A 241 10.01 18.63 6.33
CA ILE A 241 9.05 19.62 6.84
C ILE A 241 9.66 20.59 7.87
N PRO A 242 10.39 20.14 8.92
CA PRO A 242 10.92 21.07 9.93
C PRO A 242 11.86 22.12 9.34
N LYS A 243 12.75 21.71 8.42
CA LYS A 243 13.70 22.62 7.76
C LYS A 243 13.01 23.64 6.86
N ILE A 244 11.89 23.24 6.24
CA ILE A 244 11.12 24.14 5.36
C ILE A 244 10.33 25.14 6.21
N ILE A 245 9.73 24.71 7.32
CA ILE A 245 9.09 25.63 8.27
C ILE A 245 10.09 26.65 8.80
N GLU A 246 11.29 26.22 9.19
CA GLU A 246 12.37 27.11 9.64
C GLU A 246 12.76 28.15 8.57
N ARG A 247 13.00 27.71 7.33
CA ARG A 247 13.31 28.61 6.21
C ARG A 247 12.19 29.62 5.95
N MET A 248 10.93 29.19 5.96
CA MET A 248 9.79 30.07 5.76
C MET A 248 9.64 31.11 6.88
N LYS A 249 9.96 30.74 8.14
CA LYS A 249 9.98 31.69 9.26
C LYS A 249 11.06 32.75 9.07
N ILE A 250 12.29 32.35 8.72
CA ILE A 250 13.41 33.28 8.47
C ILE A 250 13.08 34.25 7.32
N LEU A 251 12.53 33.74 6.21
CA LEU A 251 12.09 34.56 5.07
C LEU A 251 10.99 35.56 5.46
N SER A 252 10.00 35.11 6.24
CA SER A 252 8.92 35.99 6.70
C SER A 252 9.43 37.11 7.62
N GLU A 253 10.36 36.79 8.52
CA GLU A 253 10.99 37.79 9.41
C GLU A 253 11.86 38.77 8.63
N ALA A 254 12.60 38.32 7.63
CA ALA A 254 13.40 39.19 6.76
C ALA A 254 12.52 40.17 5.97
N MET A 255 11.43 39.69 5.35
CA MET A 255 10.49 40.54 4.61
C MET A 255 9.81 41.58 5.50
N LYS A 256 9.40 41.22 6.72
CA LYS A 256 8.82 42.17 7.69
C LYS A 256 9.80 43.27 8.08
N ARG A 257 11.10 42.98 8.14
CA ARG A 257 12.12 43.99 8.42
C ARG A 257 12.28 44.97 7.27
N GLU A 258 12.25 44.49 6.02
CA GLU A 258 12.33 45.34 4.82
C GLU A 258 11.10 46.25 4.64
N GLU A 259 9.88 45.76 4.95
CA GLU A 259 8.66 46.59 4.99
C GLU A 259 8.68 47.63 6.13
N GLY A 260 9.31 47.30 7.27
CA GLY A 260 9.49 48.22 8.39
C GLY A 260 10.48 49.36 8.12
N THR A 261 11.56 49.09 7.38
CA THR A 261 12.56 50.12 7.00
C THR A 261 12.08 51.02 5.86
N THR A 262 11.29 50.51 4.92
CA THR A 262 10.72 51.33 3.83
C THR A 262 9.59 52.26 4.27
N SER A 263 8.88 51.94 5.35
CA SER A 263 7.84 52.81 5.92
C SER A 263 8.38 53.96 6.79
N THR A 264 9.65 53.89 7.23
CA THR A 264 10.28 54.95 8.04
C THR A 264 11.03 56.00 7.21
N GLU A 265 11.43 55.67 5.97
CA GLU A 265 12.11 56.62 5.06
C GLU A 265 11.14 57.55 4.28
N GLY A 266 9.83 57.36 4.40
CA GLY A 266 8.81 58.18 3.73
C GLY A 266 8.31 59.41 4.50
N THR A 267 8.94 59.77 5.61
CA THR A 267 8.56 60.94 6.42
C THR A 267 9.72 61.93 6.50
N ILE A 268 9.97 62.64 5.40
CA ILE A 268 10.76 63.89 5.38
C ILE A 268 10.01 64.90 4.52
#